data_AF-A0A1Q4UX49-F1
#
_entry.id   AF-A0A1Q4UX49-F1
#
_cell.length_a   1.000
_cell.length_b   1.000
_cell.length_c   1.000
_cell.angle_alpha   90.00
_cell.angle_beta   90.00
_cell.angle_gamma   90.00
#
_symmetry.space_group_name_H-M   'P 1'
#
loop_
_entity.id
_entity.type
_entity.pdbx_description
1 polymer ?
#
loop_
_entity_poly.entity_id
_entity_poly.type
_entity_poly.pdbx_seq_one_letter_code
_entity_poly.pdbx_strand_id
1 'polypeptide(L)'
;MKRAVAAFKLAEFLIQEYRIKVLNVKDIIADHLRMGKPLPQDLRIFLLNPASGDYLRGCINTLDHVESSLSKKLDRMRGHLSGARVGEALDIAERFSETVFTSLGAVVGEYPYESQMLPPAYKFFTKIDDEMMIVFPREINGPLETQEMKDFANYLRNVDNPWAKYATP
;
A
#
# COMPACT_ATOMS: atom_id res chain seq x y z
N MET A 1 10.71 -11.46 17.76
CA MET A 1 10.53 -12.01 16.40
C MET A 1 9.08 -12.25 16.00
N LYS A 2 8.22 -12.91 16.80
CA LYS A 2 6.78 -13.04 16.49
C LYS A 2 6.07 -11.71 16.20
N ARG A 3 6.44 -10.64 16.92
CA ARG A 3 5.94 -9.28 16.68
C ARG A 3 6.33 -8.72 15.30
N ALA A 4 7.58 -8.95 14.87
CA ALA A 4 8.03 -8.58 13.53
C ALA A 4 7.26 -9.32 12.43
N VAL A 5 7.00 -10.63 12.65
CA VAL A 5 6.13 -11.39 11.75
C VAL A 5 4.73 -10.78 11.67
N ALA A 6 4.15 -10.41 12.82
CA ALA A 6 2.83 -9.80 12.88
C ALA A 6 2.79 -8.42 12.19
N ALA A 7 3.81 -7.59 12.34
CA ALA A 7 3.90 -6.28 11.70
C ALA A 7 3.94 -6.40 10.16
N PHE A 8 4.77 -7.29 9.60
CA PHE A 8 4.77 -7.53 8.15
C PHE A 8 3.46 -8.12 7.64
N LYS A 9 2.82 -9.04 8.39
CA LYS A 9 1.49 -9.55 8.03
C LYS A 9 0.42 -8.46 8.05
N LEU A 10 0.50 -7.53 9.00
CA LEU A 10 -0.38 -6.35 9.04
C LEU A 10 -0.15 -5.47 7.81
N ALA A 11 1.10 -5.21 7.44
CA ALA A 11 1.44 -4.46 6.24
C ALA A 11 0.81 -5.13 5.01
N GLU A 12 1.03 -6.44 4.81
CA GLU A 12 0.41 -7.19 3.72
C GLU A 12 -1.11 -7.04 3.69
N PHE A 13 -1.77 -7.19 4.85
CA PHE A 13 -3.21 -7.05 4.96
C PHE A 13 -3.68 -5.65 4.54
N LEU A 14 -3.08 -4.60 5.10
CA LEU A 14 -3.47 -3.22 4.79
C LEU A 14 -3.22 -2.88 3.32
N ILE A 15 -2.10 -3.31 2.73
CA ILE A 15 -1.84 -3.10 1.30
C ILE A 15 -2.90 -3.77 0.44
N GLN A 16 -3.28 -5.01 0.78
CA GLN A 16 -4.33 -5.74 0.05
C GLN A 16 -5.70 -5.08 0.20
N GLU A 17 -6.08 -4.67 1.41
CA GLU A 17 -7.31 -3.93 1.66
C GLU A 17 -7.38 -2.63 0.85
N TYR A 18 -6.28 -1.88 0.79
CA TYR A 18 -6.22 -0.66 0.01
C TYR A 18 -6.34 -0.91 -1.50
N ARG A 19 -5.68 -1.97 -2.01
CA ARG A 19 -5.84 -2.40 -3.42
C ARG A 19 -7.29 -2.71 -3.76
N ILE A 20 -8.00 -3.43 -2.88
CA ILE A 20 -9.43 -3.74 -3.06
C ILE A 20 -10.25 -2.45 -3.12
N LYS A 21 -9.96 -1.46 -2.26
CA LYS A 21 -10.62 -0.15 -2.31
C LYS A 21 -10.37 0.60 -3.62
N VAL A 22 -9.14 0.60 -4.11
CA VAL A 22 -8.77 1.19 -5.41
C VAL A 22 -9.55 0.52 -6.56
N LEU A 23 -9.58 -0.81 -6.58
CA LEU A 23 -10.34 -1.58 -7.57
C LEU A 23 -11.84 -1.29 -7.50
N ASN A 24 -12.42 -1.24 -6.30
CA ASN A 24 -13.84 -0.93 -6.13
C ASN A 24 -14.19 0.46 -6.66
N VAL A 25 -13.37 1.48 -6.40
CA VAL A 25 -13.58 2.83 -6.95
C VAL A 25 -13.49 2.80 -8.48
N LYS A 26 -12.50 2.10 -9.02
CA LYS A 26 -12.33 1.95 -10.47
C LYS A 26 -13.57 1.34 -11.12
N ASP A 27 -14.07 0.24 -10.56
CA ASP A 27 -15.22 -0.49 -11.10
C ASP A 27 -16.48 0.37 -11.07
N ILE A 28 -16.67 1.17 -10.02
CA ILE A 28 -17.80 2.10 -9.91
C ILE A 28 -17.73 3.22 -10.95
N ILE A 29 -16.53 3.78 -11.21
CA ILE A 29 -16.35 4.77 -12.27
C ILE A 29 -16.59 4.14 -13.64
N ALA A 30 -16.08 2.93 -13.88
CA ALA A 30 -16.29 2.20 -15.13
C ALA A 30 -17.78 1.91 -15.39
N ASP A 31 -18.52 1.51 -14.36
CA ASP A 31 -19.96 1.28 -14.43
C ASP A 31 -20.75 2.58 -14.66
N HIS A 32 -20.31 3.69 -14.06
CA HIS A 32 -20.89 5.01 -14.36
C HIS A 32 -20.73 5.36 -15.85
N LEU A 33 -19.53 5.20 -16.39
CA LEU A 33 -19.24 5.51 -17.80
C LEU A 33 -19.97 4.58 -18.78
N ARG A 34 -20.07 3.29 -18.47
CA ARG A 34 -20.64 2.28 -19.38
C ARG A 34 -22.16 2.20 -19.31
N MET A 35 -22.73 2.29 -18.11
CA MET A 35 -24.14 2.00 -17.85
C MET A 35 -24.92 3.24 -17.40
N GLY A 36 -24.27 4.39 -17.21
CA GLY A 36 -24.92 5.59 -16.68
C GLY A 36 -25.34 5.46 -15.20
N LYS A 37 -24.79 4.49 -14.45
CA LYS A 37 -25.09 4.33 -13.02
C LYS A 37 -24.63 5.59 -12.27
N PRO A 38 -25.42 6.17 -11.36
CA PRO A 38 -24.99 7.36 -10.64
C PRO A 38 -23.78 7.06 -9.74
N LEU A 39 -22.82 8.00 -9.70
CA LEU A 39 -21.69 7.92 -8.77
C LEU A 39 -22.19 8.08 -7.32
N PRO A 40 -21.68 7.27 -6.36
CA PRO A 40 -21.90 7.47 -4.94
C PRO A 40 -21.52 8.88 -4.49
N GLN A 41 -22.19 9.39 -3.46
CA GLN A 41 -21.93 10.74 -2.94
C GLN A 41 -20.46 10.96 -2.56
N ASP A 42 -19.83 9.97 -1.92
CA ASP A 42 -18.43 10.02 -1.54
C ASP A 42 -17.51 10.27 -2.76
N LEU A 43 -17.71 9.54 -3.86
CA LEU A 43 -16.95 9.74 -5.10
C LEU A 43 -17.27 11.07 -5.79
N ARG A 44 -18.51 11.55 -5.73
CA ARG A 44 -18.87 12.86 -6.31
C ARG A 44 -18.18 14.02 -5.60
N ILE A 45 -17.89 13.88 -4.31
CA ILE A 45 -17.17 14.90 -3.52
C ILE A 45 -15.66 14.79 -3.74
N PHE A 46 -15.16 13.55 -3.79
CA PHE A 46 -13.75 13.23 -3.89
C PHE A 46 -13.13 13.44 -5.28
N LEU A 47 -13.89 13.21 -6.36
CA LEU A 47 -13.38 13.34 -7.73
C LEU A 47 -13.32 14.82 -8.14
N LEU A 48 -12.24 15.23 -8.81
CA LEU A 48 -12.05 16.62 -9.27
C LEU A 48 -13.14 17.07 -10.26
N ASN A 49 -13.53 16.20 -11.19
CA ASN A 49 -14.53 16.52 -12.21
C ASN A 49 -15.43 15.32 -12.52
N PRO A 50 -16.36 14.97 -11.62
CA PRO A 50 -17.17 13.75 -11.73
C PRO A 50 -18.16 13.77 -12.89
N ALA A 51 -18.37 14.91 -13.56
CA ALA A 51 -19.24 15.03 -14.73
C ALA A 51 -18.51 14.82 -16.06
N SER A 52 -17.18 14.86 -16.07
CA SER A 52 -16.38 14.77 -17.30
C SER A 52 -16.00 13.32 -17.59
N GLY A 53 -16.53 12.78 -18.69
CA GLY A 53 -16.24 11.40 -19.11
C GLY A 53 -14.75 11.16 -19.41
N ASP A 54 -14.06 12.12 -20.01
CA ASP A 54 -12.62 11.99 -20.32
C ASP A 54 -11.76 12.04 -19.07
N TYR A 55 -12.12 12.89 -18.10
CA TYR A 55 -11.47 12.91 -16.79
C TYR A 55 -11.64 11.56 -16.08
N LEU A 56 -12.86 11.03 -16.04
CA LEU A 56 -13.15 9.74 -15.40
C LEU A 56 -12.39 8.57 -16.04
N ARG A 57 -12.19 8.57 -17.36
CA ARG A 57 -11.31 7.60 -18.03
C ARG A 57 -9.85 7.75 -17.59
N GLY A 58 -9.37 8.98 -17.43
CA GLY A 58 -8.06 9.28 -16.83
C GLY A 58 -7.92 8.76 -15.39
N CYS A 59 -8.97 8.90 -14.58
CA CYS A 59 -9.01 8.33 -13.23
C CYS A 59 -8.89 6.81 -13.25
N ILE A 60 -9.59 6.10 -14.15
CA ILE A 60 -9.47 4.64 -14.29
C ILE A 60 -8.01 4.24 -14.55
N ASN A 61 -7.34 4.87 -15.51
CA ASN A 61 -5.94 4.58 -15.82
C ASN A 61 -5.01 4.84 -14.62
N THR A 62 -5.28 5.90 -13.86
CA THR A 62 -4.51 6.24 -12.66
C THR A 62 -4.73 5.21 -11.55
N LEU A 63 -5.97 4.79 -11.33
CA LEU A 63 -6.32 3.76 -10.35
C LEU A 63 -5.71 2.40 -10.72
N ASP A 64 -5.69 2.03 -12.00
CA ASP A 64 -4.98 0.84 -12.49
C ASP A 64 -3.47 0.92 -12.24
N HIS A 65 -2.87 2.09 -12.45
CA HIS A 65 -1.45 2.30 -12.14
C HIS A 65 -1.15 2.15 -10.64
N VAL A 66 -1.99 2.74 -9.78
CA VAL A 66 -1.88 2.63 -8.32
C VAL A 66 -1.99 1.18 -7.88
N GLU A 67 -3.01 0.48 -8.37
CA GLU A 67 -3.25 -0.94 -8.07
C GLU A 67 -2.05 -1.80 -8.47
N SER A 68 -1.58 -1.66 -9.71
CA SER A 68 -0.45 -2.43 -10.23
C SER A 68 0.83 -2.15 -9.44
N SER A 69 1.06 -0.88 -9.08
CA SER A 69 2.22 -0.47 -8.28
C SER A 69 2.17 -1.07 -6.87
N LEU A 70 1.00 -1.05 -6.22
CA LEU A 70 0.79 -1.68 -4.92
C LEU A 70 1.02 -3.19 -4.98
N SER A 71 0.49 -3.87 -6.00
CA SER A 71 0.70 -5.32 -6.19
C SER A 71 2.18 -5.64 -6.35
N LYS A 72 2.89 -4.93 -7.25
CA LYS A 72 4.32 -5.16 -7.50
C LYS A 72 5.17 -4.92 -6.26
N LYS A 73 4.89 -3.86 -5.50
CA LYS A 73 5.61 -3.57 -4.26
C LYS A 73 5.33 -4.64 -3.20
N LEU A 74 4.10 -5.10 -3.07
CA LEU A 74 3.75 -6.19 -2.15
C LEU A 74 4.48 -7.49 -2.49
N ASP A 75 4.50 -7.86 -3.78
CA ASP A 75 5.20 -9.07 -4.22
C ASP A 75 6.71 -8.95 -4.01
N ARG A 76 7.30 -7.77 -4.23
CA ARG A 76 8.71 -7.50 -3.89
C ARG A 76 8.99 -7.59 -2.40
N MET A 77 8.13 -7.02 -1.56
CA MET A 77 8.26 -7.12 -0.10
C MET A 77 8.25 -8.59 0.34
N ARG A 78 7.30 -9.38 -0.17
CA ARG A 78 7.22 -10.83 0.07
C ARG A 78 8.47 -11.57 -0.39
N GLY A 79 8.98 -11.26 -1.57
CA GLY A 79 10.22 -11.86 -2.09
C GLY A 79 11.46 -11.47 -1.27
N HIS A 80 11.53 -10.24 -0.76
CA HIS A 80 12.59 -9.85 0.16
C HIS A 80 12.50 -10.61 1.49
N LEU A 81 11.30 -10.74 2.07
CA LEU A 81 11.08 -11.52 3.29
C LEU A 81 11.37 -13.02 3.08
N SER A 82 11.02 -13.58 1.92
CA SER A 82 11.34 -14.98 1.59
C SER A 82 12.85 -15.21 1.55
N GLY A 83 13.62 -14.23 1.05
CA GLY A 83 15.09 -14.25 1.04
C GLY A 83 15.75 -13.72 2.32
N ALA A 84 14.99 -13.46 3.39
CA ALA A 84 15.47 -12.85 4.65
C ALA A 84 16.23 -11.51 4.46
N ARG A 85 15.84 -10.73 3.44
CA ARG A 85 16.31 -9.37 3.12
C ARG A 85 15.42 -8.34 3.83
N VAL A 86 15.60 -8.23 5.14
CA VAL A 86 14.69 -7.47 6.01
C VAL A 86 14.73 -5.96 5.73
N GLY A 87 15.91 -5.39 5.49
CA GLY A 87 16.05 -3.96 5.24
C GLY A 87 15.27 -3.50 4.00
N GLU A 88 15.36 -4.26 2.90
CA GLU A 88 14.62 -3.96 1.67
C GLU A 88 13.12 -4.20 1.81
N ALA A 89 12.70 -5.20 2.58
CA ALA A 89 11.28 -5.40 2.88
C ALA A 89 10.72 -4.24 3.71
N LEU A 90 11.48 -3.75 4.69
CA LEU A 90 11.10 -2.62 5.55
C LEU A 90 10.99 -1.31 4.76
N ASP A 91 11.99 -1.01 3.91
CA ASP A 91 11.96 0.19 3.05
C ASP A 91 10.71 0.22 2.15
N ILE A 92 10.29 -0.95 1.66
CA ILE A 92 9.04 -1.06 0.90
C ILE A 92 7.82 -0.81 1.80
N ALA A 93 7.77 -1.42 2.99
CA ALA A 93 6.65 -1.30 3.92
C ALA A 93 6.38 0.17 4.33
N GLU A 94 7.43 0.94 4.60
CA GLU A 94 7.34 2.33 5.06
C GLU A 94 6.99 3.32 3.91
N ARG A 95 7.22 2.94 2.65
CA ARG A 95 7.05 3.83 1.48
C ARG A 95 5.78 3.58 0.66
N PHE A 96 4.84 2.77 1.17
CA PHE A 96 3.58 2.53 0.48
C PHE A 96 2.71 3.80 0.40
N SER A 97 2.67 4.58 1.48
CA SER A 97 1.89 5.82 1.57
C SER A 97 2.31 6.85 0.50
N GLU A 98 3.61 7.08 0.32
CA GLU A 98 4.18 8.00 -0.67
C GLU A 98 3.81 7.60 -2.11
N THR A 99 3.87 6.29 -2.39
CA THR A 99 3.59 5.74 -3.73
C THR A 99 2.15 6.03 -4.15
N VAL A 100 1.23 5.87 -3.20
CA VAL A 100 -0.18 6.11 -3.46
C VAL A 100 -0.50 7.60 -3.47
N PHE A 101 0.08 8.37 -2.55
CA PHE A 101 -0.11 9.82 -2.46
C PHE A 101 0.24 10.52 -3.78
N THR A 102 1.44 10.25 -4.30
CA THR A 102 1.94 10.84 -5.55
C THR A 102 1.07 10.46 -6.74
N SER A 103 0.61 9.21 -6.80
CA SER A 103 -0.16 8.69 -7.93
C SER A 103 -1.63 9.15 -7.91
N LEU A 104 -2.26 9.25 -6.74
CA LEU A 104 -3.67 9.63 -6.63
C LEU A 104 -3.93 11.13 -6.83
N GLY A 105 -2.90 11.99 -6.87
CA GLY A 105 -3.08 13.43 -7.07
C GLY A 105 -3.94 13.81 -8.29
N ALA A 106 -3.89 13.01 -9.37
CA ALA A 106 -4.72 13.22 -10.56
C ALA A 106 -6.21 12.85 -10.38
N VAL A 107 -6.56 12.14 -9.30
CA VAL A 107 -7.91 11.63 -9.02
C VAL A 107 -8.63 12.48 -7.97
N VAL A 108 -7.93 12.98 -6.96
CA VAL A 108 -8.57 13.48 -5.72
C VAL A 108 -8.91 14.98 -5.75
N GLY A 109 -8.48 15.68 -6.80
CA GLY A 109 -8.66 17.12 -6.98
C GLY A 109 -7.79 17.98 -6.07
N GLU A 110 -7.93 17.87 -4.75
CA GLU A 110 -7.10 18.56 -3.76
C GLU A 110 -6.74 17.64 -2.58
N TYR A 111 -5.54 17.84 -2.03
CA TYR A 111 -5.10 17.22 -0.78
C TYR A 111 -5.10 18.26 0.35
N PRO A 112 -5.46 17.86 1.60
CA PRO A 112 -5.98 16.55 1.99
C PRO A 112 -7.44 16.36 1.58
N TYR A 113 -7.82 15.13 1.24
CA TYR A 113 -9.21 14.75 1.00
C TYR A 113 -9.70 13.82 2.11
N GLU A 114 -11.02 13.61 2.20
CA GLU A 114 -11.60 12.59 3.08
C GLU A 114 -12.58 11.75 2.26
N SER A 115 -12.41 10.43 2.30
CA SER A 115 -13.29 9.47 1.62
C SER A 115 -13.34 8.18 2.42
N GLN A 116 -14.54 7.61 2.56
CA GLN A 116 -14.72 6.29 3.17
C GLN A 116 -14.40 5.17 2.17
N MET A 117 -14.69 5.41 0.89
CA MET A 117 -14.48 4.44 -0.17
C MET A 117 -13.00 4.23 -0.47
N LEU A 118 -12.23 5.32 -0.53
CA LEU A 118 -10.78 5.29 -0.71
C LEU A 118 -10.14 6.25 0.29
N PRO A 119 -9.83 5.83 1.52
CA PRO A 119 -9.23 6.72 2.52
C PRO A 119 -7.89 7.30 2.05
N PRO A 120 -7.48 8.47 2.57
CA PRO A 120 -6.16 9.02 2.27
C PRO A 120 -5.05 8.05 2.65
N ALA A 121 -4.13 7.82 1.73
CA ALA A 121 -3.06 6.83 1.90
C ALA A 121 -2.21 7.08 3.15
N TYR A 122 -1.87 8.35 3.42
CA TYR A 122 -1.09 8.72 4.59
C TYR A 122 -1.78 8.31 5.90
N LYS A 123 -3.11 8.42 5.97
CA LYS A 123 -3.93 8.07 7.15
C LYS A 123 -4.19 6.58 7.24
N PHE A 124 -4.37 5.93 6.10
CA PHE A 124 -4.64 4.48 6.03
C PHE A 124 -3.40 3.66 6.39
N PHE A 125 -2.23 4.08 5.92
CA PHE A 125 -0.98 3.35 6.11
C PHE A 125 -0.17 3.78 7.33
N THR A 126 -0.55 4.84 8.07
CA THR A 126 0.16 5.26 9.31
C THR A 126 0.39 4.09 10.27
N LYS A 127 -0.57 3.17 10.35
CA LYS A 127 -0.48 1.99 11.22
C LYS A 127 0.67 1.05 10.85
N ILE A 128 1.06 1.00 9.58
CA ILE A 128 2.24 0.24 9.15
C ILE A 128 3.48 0.91 9.73
N ASP A 129 3.62 2.23 9.50
CA ASP A 129 4.77 3.01 9.96
C ASP A 129 4.94 2.93 11.48
N ASP A 130 3.83 3.07 12.23
CA ASP A 130 3.80 2.96 13.69
C ASP A 130 4.30 1.59 14.19
N GLU A 131 3.79 0.49 13.62
CA GLU A 131 4.21 -0.85 14.04
C GLU A 131 5.64 -1.17 13.61
N MET A 132 6.05 -0.71 12.42
CA MET A 132 7.41 -0.89 11.94
C MET A 132 8.42 -0.14 12.81
N MET A 133 8.13 1.09 13.21
CA MET A 133 8.97 1.87 14.12
C MET A 133 9.12 1.21 15.50
N ILE A 134 8.10 0.50 15.98
CA ILE A 134 8.19 -0.22 17.26
C ILE A 134 9.04 -1.49 17.13
N VAL A 135 8.94 -2.20 16.01
CA VAL A 135 9.66 -3.46 15.79
C VAL A 135 11.11 -3.24 15.37
N PHE A 136 11.34 -2.22 14.54
CA PHE A 136 12.64 -1.86 13.97
C PHE A 136 12.93 -0.39 14.31
N PRO A 137 13.18 -0.08 15.59
CA PRO A 137 13.46 1.29 15.99
C PRO A 137 14.72 1.78 15.29
N ARG A 138 14.63 2.96 14.68
CA ARG A 138 15.74 3.58 13.96
C ARG A 138 16.06 4.96 14.52
N GLU A 139 17.30 5.13 14.94
CA GLU A 139 17.82 6.45 15.30
C GLU A 139 18.22 7.21 14.03
N ILE A 140 17.96 8.52 14.00
CA ILE A 140 18.22 9.40 12.84
C ILE A 140 19.69 9.33 12.39
N ASN A 141 20.62 9.15 13.35
CA ASN A 141 22.06 9.02 13.10
C ASN A 141 22.57 7.58 13.25
N GLY A 142 21.66 6.60 13.33
CA GLY A 142 21.99 5.20 13.53
C GLY A 142 22.46 4.51 12.23
N PRO A 143 23.05 3.31 12.36
CA PRO A 143 23.40 2.49 11.20
C PRO A 143 22.14 2.15 10.37
N LEU A 144 22.33 1.96 9.06
CA LEU A 144 21.26 1.55 8.14
C LEU A 144 20.66 0.18 8.49
N GLU A 145 21.46 -0.73 9.04
CA GLU A 145 21.03 -2.07 9.46
C GLU A 145 21.14 -2.19 10.98
N THR A 146 20.01 -2.38 11.65
CA THR A 146 19.94 -2.50 13.12
C THR A 146 20.11 -3.95 13.58
N GLN A 147 20.34 -4.15 14.88
CA GLN A 147 20.44 -5.51 15.43
C GLN A 147 19.11 -6.27 15.29
N GLU A 148 17.98 -5.57 15.44
CA GLU A 148 16.64 -6.14 15.27
C GLU A 148 16.42 -6.67 13.86
N MET A 149 16.93 -5.97 12.84
CA MET A 149 16.87 -6.44 11.45
C MET A 149 17.69 -7.72 11.25
N LYS A 150 18.89 -7.78 11.84
CA LYS A 150 19.77 -8.97 11.78
C LYS A 150 19.15 -10.16 12.50
N ASP A 151 18.61 -9.94 13.69
CA ASP A 151 17.93 -10.96 14.49
C ASP A 151 16.71 -11.50 13.76
N PHE A 152 15.94 -10.62 13.13
CA PHE A 152 14.78 -11.03 12.34
C PHE A 152 15.18 -11.78 11.08
N ALA A 153 16.22 -11.35 10.37
CA ALA A 153 16.75 -12.08 9.23
C ALA A 153 17.23 -13.49 9.63
N ASN A 154 17.90 -13.62 10.77
CA ASN A 154 18.31 -14.92 11.31
C ASN A 154 17.12 -15.79 11.72
N TYR A 155 16.07 -15.20 12.29
CA TYR A 155 14.83 -15.90 12.59
C TYR A 155 14.16 -16.45 11.32
N LEU A 156 14.07 -15.63 10.25
CA LEU A 156 13.51 -16.06 8.97
C LEU A 156 14.34 -17.18 8.33
N ARG A 157 15.67 -17.17 8.48
CA ARG A 157 16.52 -18.23 7.90
C ARG A 157 16.42 -19.57 8.64
N ASN A 158 16.26 -19.52 9.97
CA ASN A 158 16.54 -20.70 10.81
C ASN A 158 15.36 -21.19 11.65
N VAL A 159 14.29 -20.40 11.79
CA VAL A 159 13.20 -20.72 12.71
C VAL A 159 11.87 -20.90 11.98
N ASP A 160 11.35 -19.82 11.39
CA ASP A 160 10.10 -19.86 10.64
C ASP A 160 10.05 -18.68 9.65
N ASN A 161 9.74 -18.99 8.40
CA ASN A 161 9.54 -17.99 7.35
C ASN A 161 8.19 -18.18 6.66
N PRO A 162 7.15 -17.45 7.11
CA PRO A 162 5.83 -17.49 6.48
C PRO A 162 5.84 -17.08 4.99
N TRP A 163 6.89 -16.40 4.54
CA TRP A 163 7.05 -15.91 3.18
C TRP A 163 7.88 -16.85 2.30
N ALA A 164 8.42 -17.96 2.81
CA ALA A 164 9.23 -18.89 2.02
C ALA A 164 8.52 -19.38 0.75
N LYS A 165 7.19 -19.50 0.77
CA LYS A 165 6.36 -19.84 -0.40
C LYS A 165 6.40 -18.84 -1.56
N TYR A 166 6.92 -17.64 -1.33
CA TYR A 166 7.07 -16.60 -2.35
C TYR A 166 8.51 -16.53 -2.91
N ALA A 167 9.39 -17.44 -2.48
CA ALA A 167 10.71 -17.57 -3.09
C ALA A 167 10.55 -17.90 -4.57
N THR A 168 11.17 -17.08 -5.43
CA THR A 168 11.28 -17.39 -6.85
C THR A 168 12.38 -18.44 -7.03
N PRO A 169 12.17 -19.48 -7.87
CA PRO A 169 13.20 -20.48 -8.19
C PRO A 169 14.49 -19.88 -8.77
#